data_AF-A0A5A7X3T6-F1
#
_entry.id   AF-A0A5A7X3T6-F1
#
_cell.length_a   1.000
_cell.length_b   1.000
_cell.length_c   1.000
_cell.angle_alpha   90.00
_cell.angle_beta   90.00
_cell.angle_gamma   90.00
#
_symmetry.space_group_name_H-M   'P 1'
#
loop_
_entity.id
_entity.type
_entity.pdbx_description
1 polymer ?
#
loop_
_entity_poly.entity_id
_entity_poly.type
_entity_poly.pdbx_seq_one_letter_code
_entity_poly.pdbx_strand_id
1 'polypeptide(L)'
;MLSDEQDTAAGGREQRIVIGDTPALGRVVLQVKFKRIYAELRWQRNNQGYSRYLGQVAARSRAENLSAAWQLAKSVGLVAPN
;
A
#
# COMPACT_ATOMS: atom_id res chain seq x y z
N MET A 1 -14.53 -3.34 -6.98
CA MET A 1 -13.51 -4.15 -7.67
C MET A 1 -12.07 -3.82 -7.24
N LEU A 2 -11.62 -2.55 -7.26
CA LEU A 2 -10.26 -2.18 -6.79
C LEU A 2 -10.08 -2.19 -5.25
N SER A 3 -11.13 -1.92 -4.47
CA SER A 3 -11.02 -2.01 -3.00
C SER A 3 -10.82 -3.44 -2.52
N ASP A 4 -11.52 -4.42 -3.10
CA ASP A 4 -11.49 -5.81 -2.65
C ASP A 4 -10.12 -6.48 -2.85
N GLU A 5 -9.44 -6.21 -3.98
CA GLU A 5 -8.05 -6.63 -4.23
C GLU A 5 -7.09 -6.02 -3.19
N GLN A 6 -7.28 -4.75 -2.84
CA GLN A 6 -6.44 -4.05 -1.87
C GLN A 6 -6.70 -4.51 -0.44
N ASP A 7 -7.96 -4.73 -0.09
CA ASP A 7 -8.38 -5.23 1.21
C ASP A 7 -7.80 -6.64 1.41
N THR A 8 -7.96 -7.52 0.43
CA THR A 8 -7.37 -8.87 0.45
C THR A 8 -5.84 -8.81 0.58
N ALA A 9 -5.17 -7.98 -0.23
CA ALA A 9 -3.71 -7.88 -0.21
C ALA A 9 -3.15 -7.28 1.09
N ALA A 10 -3.89 -6.36 1.74
CA ALA A 10 -3.52 -5.77 3.02
C ALA A 10 -3.78 -6.70 4.21
N GLY A 11 -4.62 -7.74 4.04
CA GLY A 11 -5.11 -8.59 5.11
C GLY A 11 -6.37 -8.03 5.80
N GLY A 12 -7.11 -7.16 5.13
CA GLY A 12 -8.34 -6.54 5.60
C GLY A 12 -8.37 -5.04 5.38
N ARG A 13 -9.57 -4.44 5.40
CA ARG A 13 -9.74 -3.00 5.21
C ARG A 13 -9.07 -2.17 6.31
N GLU A 14 -9.10 -2.65 7.55
CA GLU A 14 -8.49 -1.99 8.70
C GLU A 14 -6.96 -1.90 8.57
N GLN A 15 -6.36 -2.90 7.91
CA GLN A 15 -4.93 -2.98 7.65
C GLN A 15 -4.44 -2.01 6.56
N ARG A 16 -5.38 -1.26 5.94
CA ARG A 16 -5.08 -0.19 4.98
C ARG A 16 -5.09 1.19 5.62
N ILE A 17 -5.45 1.29 6.90
CA ILE A 17 -5.50 2.59 7.58
C ILE A 17 -4.06 3.06 7.82
N VAL A 18 -3.72 4.21 7.23
CA VAL A 18 -2.45 4.88 7.43
C VAL A 18 -2.45 5.52 8.81
N ILE A 19 -1.42 5.22 9.60
CA ILE A 19 -1.21 5.77 10.93
C ILE A 19 -0.71 7.21 10.80
N GLY A 20 -1.33 8.12 11.55
CA GLY A 20 -1.00 9.55 11.64
C GLY A 20 -2.03 10.26 12.53
N ASP A 21 -1.97 11.58 12.66
CA ASP A 21 -2.94 12.28 13.55
C ASP A 21 -4.40 12.10 13.12
N THR A 22 -4.62 11.81 11.84
CA THR A 22 -5.94 11.50 11.31
C THR A 22 -5.84 10.21 10.50
N PRO A 23 -6.51 9.12 10.92
CA PRO A 23 -6.50 7.87 10.18
C PRO A 23 -7.10 8.09 8.79
N ALA A 24 -6.41 7.59 7.78
CA ALA A 24 -6.82 7.73 6.39
C ALA A 24 -6.70 6.40 5.66
N LEU A 25 -7.61 6.13 4.72
CA LEU A 25 -7.56 4.90 3.94
C LEU A 25 -6.45 4.99 2.89
N GLY A 26 -5.47 4.10 3.02
CA GLY A 26 -4.39 3.94 2.07
C GLY A 26 -4.77 3.05 0.88
N ARG A 27 -4.01 3.22 -0.19
CA ARG A 27 -3.98 2.34 -1.36
C ARG A 27 -2.54 2.18 -1.83
N VAL A 28 -2.16 0.95 -2.16
CA VAL A 28 -0.90 0.70 -2.85
C VAL A 28 -1.07 0.88 -4.35
N VAL A 29 -0.13 1.61 -4.95
CA VAL A 29 0.05 1.75 -6.39
C VAL A 29 1.33 1.04 -6.78
N LEU A 30 1.23 0.15 -7.77
CA LEU A 30 2.39 -0.50 -8.38
C LEU A 30 2.72 0.21 -9.70
N GLN A 31 3.96 0.65 -9.84
CA GLN A 31 4.46 1.32 -11.03
C GLN A 31 5.57 0.51 -11.67
N VAL A 32 5.40 0.13 -12.93
CA VAL A 32 6.45 -0.55 -13.70
C VAL A 32 7.34 0.50 -14.36
N LYS A 33 8.63 0.52 -14.03
CA LYS A 33 9.64 1.37 -14.69
C LYS A 33 10.92 0.57 -14.91
N PHE A 34 11.49 0.63 -16.12
CA PHE A 34 12.73 -0.07 -16.49
C PHE A 34 12.77 -1.56 -16.08
N LYS A 35 11.71 -2.31 -16.38
CA LYS A 35 11.52 -3.73 -16.01
C LYS A 35 11.47 -4.02 -14.49
N ARG A 36 11.33 -3.00 -13.64
CA ARG A 36 11.18 -3.13 -12.19
C ARG A 36 9.80 -2.63 -11.77
N ILE A 37 9.25 -3.21 -10.70
CA ILE A 37 7.97 -2.81 -10.13
C ILE A 37 8.24 -2.06 -8.83
N TYR A 38 7.82 -0.81 -8.77
CA TYR A 38 7.94 0.06 -7.60
C TYR A 38 6.60 0.18 -6.90
N ALA A 39 6.61 0.10 -5.58
CA ALA A 39 5.43 0.23 -4.75
C ALA A 39 5.39 1.62 -4.09
N GLU A 40 4.23 2.26 -4.16
CA GLU A 40 3.94 3.50 -3.45
C GLU A 40 2.64 3.35 -2.65
N LEU A 41 2.65 3.78 -1.40
CA LEU A 41 1.45 3.98 -0.60
C LEU A 41 0.90 5.37 -0.90
N ARG A 42 -0.40 5.48 -1.18
CA ARG A 42 -1.09 6.76 -1.38
C ARG A 42 -2.31 6.83 -0.50
N TRP A 43 -2.55 7.99 0.10
CA TRP A 43 -3.74 8.26 0.90
C TRP A 43 -4.13 9.73 0.75
N GLN A 44 -5.36 10.06 1.13
CA GLN A 44 -5.83 11.44 1.17
C GLN A 44 -6.06 11.85 2.62
N ARG A 45 -5.59 13.04 2.98
CA ARG A 45 -5.83 13.67 4.29
C ARG A 45 -6.12 15.14 4.05
N ASN A 46 -7.21 15.65 4.65
CA ASN A 46 -7.62 17.06 4.54
C ASN A 46 -7.66 17.58 3.09
N ASN A 47 -8.28 16.83 2.17
CA ASN A 47 -8.31 17.10 0.73
C ASN A 47 -6.94 17.17 0.02
N GLN A 48 -5.86 16.81 0.70
CA GLN A 48 -4.52 16.74 0.12
C GLN A 48 -4.12 15.28 -0.12
N GLY A 49 -3.56 15.01 -1.29
CA GLY A 49 -3.01 13.71 -1.65
C GLY A 49 -1.60 13.56 -1.12
N TYR A 50 -1.36 12.46 -0.40
CA TYR A 50 -0.05 12.08 0.10
C TYR A 50 0.40 10.80 -0.58
N SER A 51 1.71 10.68 -0.81
CA SER A 51 2.34 9.47 -1.31
C SER A 51 3.61 9.18 -0.54
N ARG A 52 3.91 7.90 -0.37
CA ARG A 52 5.16 7.43 0.21
C ARG A 52 5.67 6.23 -0.57
N TYR A 53 6.93 6.32 -0.99
CA TYR A 53 7.62 5.21 -1.62
C TYR A 53 7.84 4.09 -0.60
N LEU A 54 7.46 2.86 -0.95
CA LEU A 54 7.58 1.68 -0.10
C LEU A 54 8.79 0.82 -0.45
N GLY A 55 9.23 0.84 -1.71
CA GLY A 55 10.31 -0.01 -2.17
C GLY A 55 10.03 -0.64 -3.53
N GLN A 56 10.96 -1.47 -3.99
CA GLN A 56 10.77 -2.33 -5.15
C GLN A 56 10.13 -3.66 -4.73
N VAL A 57 9.20 -4.15 -5.54
CA VAL A 57 8.62 -5.49 -5.43
C VAL A 57 8.89 -6.28 -6.71
N ALA A 58 8.96 -7.61 -6.62
CA ALA A 58 9.36 -8.47 -7.75
C ALA A 58 8.66 -9.85 -7.73
N ALA A 59 7.48 -9.93 -7.13
CA ALA A 59 6.71 -11.17 -7.08
C ALA A 59 6.12 -11.54 -8.45
N ARG A 60 5.67 -12.80 -8.58
CA ARG A 60 5.26 -13.39 -9.87
C ARG A 60 3.92 -12.88 -10.37
N SER A 61 3.01 -12.49 -9.47
CA SER A 61 1.71 -11.94 -9.80
C SER A 61 1.50 -10.53 -9.23
N ARG A 62 0.53 -9.81 -9.80
CA ARG A 62 0.11 -8.51 -9.28
C ARG A 62 -0.37 -8.61 -7.82
N ALA A 63 -1.15 -9.63 -7.48
CA ALA A 63 -1.69 -9.83 -6.15
C ALA A 63 -0.57 -10.05 -5.11
N GLU A 64 0.42 -10.88 -5.44
CA GLU A 64 1.59 -11.08 -4.56
C GLU A 64 2.40 -9.79 -4.41
N ASN A 65 2.59 -9.01 -5.49
CA ASN A 65 3.28 -7.73 -5.42
C ASN A 65 2.54 -6.71 -4.55
N LEU A 66 1.20 -6.70 -4.59
CA LEU A 66 0.40 -5.86 -3.70
C LEU A 66 0.54 -6.31 -2.24
N SER A 67 0.49 -7.61 -1.98
CA SER A 67 0.66 -8.13 -0.61
C SER A 67 2.06 -7.80 -0.08
N ALA A 68 3.11 -8.02 -0.88
CA ALA A 68 4.47 -7.64 -0.53
C ALA A 68 4.62 -6.14 -0.24
N ALA A 69 3.98 -5.28 -1.05
CA ALA A 69 3.97 -3.85 -0.80
C ALA A 69 3.25 -3.47 0.51
N TRP A 70 2.12 -4.11 0.85
CA TRP A 70 1.46 -3.89 2.13
C TRP A 70 2.32 -4.37 3.31
N GLN A 71 3.06 -5.47 3.16
CA GLN A 71 4.03 -5.91 4.16
C GLN A 71 5.15 -4.89 4.36
N LEU A 72 5.64 -4.25 3.28
CA LEU A 72 6.59 -3.14 3.38
C LEU A 72 5.98 -1.94 4.12
N ALA A 73 4.73 -1.58 3.84
CA ALA A 73 4.05 -0.50 4.55
C ALA A 73 3.92 -0.78 6.06
N LYS A 74 3.66 -2.04 6.43
CA LYS A 74 3.62 -2.49 7.83
C LYS A 74 5.01 -2.44 8.47
N SER A 75 6.04 -2.93 7.79
CA SER A 75 7.41 -2.98 8.32
C SER A 75 8.00 -1.60 8.60
N VAL A 76 7.61 -0.58 7.83
CA VAL A 76 8.02 0.82 8.06
C VAL A 76 7.05 1.60 8.97
N GLY A 77 6.06 0.93 9.57
CA GLY A 77 5.13 1.52 10.54
C GLY A 77 4.14 2.52 9.96
N LEU A 78 3.83 2.45 8.65
CA LEU A 78 2.89 3.36 8.01
C LEU A 78 1.43 2.96 8.19
N VAL A 79 1.16 1.68 8.46
CA VAL A 79 -0.18 1.14 8.69
C VAL A 79 -0.16 0.22 9.91
N ALA A 80 -1.34 -0.16 10.40
CA ALA A 80 -1.47 -1.08 11.52
C ALA A 80 -0.63 -2.36 11.30
N PRO A 81 0.18 -2.79 12.29
CA PRO A 81 0.77 -4.11 12.25
C PRO A 81 -0.35 -5.16 12.40
N ASN A 82 -0.21 -6.28 11.67
CA ASN A 82 -1.03 -7.47 11.91
C ASN A 82 -0.58 -8.15 13.20
#